data_AF-A0AAU1BF81-F1
#
_entry.id   AF-A0AAU1BF81-F1
#
_cell.length_a   1.000
_cell.length_b   1.000
_cell.length_c   1.000
_cell.angle_alpha   90.00
_cell.angle_beta   90.00
_cell.angle_gamma   90.00
#
_symmetry.space_group_name_H-M   'P 1'
#
loop_
_entity.id
_entity.type
_entity.pdbx_description
1 polymer ?
#
loop_
_entity_poly.entity_id
_entity_poly.type
_entity_poly.pdbx_seq_one_letter_code
_entity_poly.pdbx_strand_id
1 'polypeptide(L)'
;MAYEAGAKTRDRNAGSTDAASALRFTTELCAWVATPWALAPTSVVAAVVAVLLLIGLPTVFATPGDKNQVLVPVPGAVTVGLVLLQLVAAVTASWAAWPAWAAVMVTVLATACLWTERPRWRRLLHGTA
;
A
#
# COMPACT_ATOMS: atom_id res chain seq x y z
N MET A 1 32.84 16.66 -7.43
CA MET A 1 32.45 16.23 -8.80
C MET A 1 31.51 15.02 -8.82
N ALA A 2 31.95 13.75 -8.71
CA ALA A 2 31.04 12.58 -8.80
C ALA A 2 30.08 12.43 -7.60
N TYR A 3 30.58 12.71 -6.38
CA TYR A 3 29.77 12.74 -5.15
C TYR A 3 28.67 13.82 -5.19
N GLU A 4 28.99 15.01 -5.71
CA GLU A 4 28.06 16.13 -5.82
C GLU A 4 26.99 15.92 -6.90
N ALA A 5 27.33 15.23 -7.99
CA ALA A 5 26.36 14.82 -9.00
C ALA A 5 25.35 13.81 -8.45
N GLY A 6 25.80 12.87 -7.62
CA GLY A 6 24.93 11.91 -6.92
C GLY A 6 23.99 12.59 -5.91
N ALA A 7 24.50 13.54 -5.13
CA ALA A 7 23.71 14.33 -4.17
C ALA A 7 22.62 15.18 -4.86
N LYS A 8 22.98 15.86 -5.97
CA LYS A 8 22.06 16.72 -6.75
C LYS A 8 20.96 15.95 -7.49
N THR A 9 21.16 14.64 -7.69
CA THR A 9 20.15 13.75 -8.29
C THR A 9 19.22 13.18 -7.21
N ARG A 10 19.73 12.94 -5.99
CA ARG A 10 18.90 12.62 -4.81
C ARG A 10 17.95 13.75 -4.43
N ASP A 11 18.42 15.01 -4.41
CA ASP A 11 17.59 16.17 -4.04
C ASP A 11 16.45 16.44 -5.05
N ARG A 12 16.67 16.18 -6.34
CA ARG A 12 15.61 16.32 -7.36
C ARG A 12 14.51 15.27 -7.25
N ASN A 13 14.86 14.06 -6.80
CA ASN A 13 13.91 12.96 -6.65
C ASN A 13 13.25 12.92 -5.26
N ALA A 14 13.79 13.63 -4.27
CA ALA A 14 13.23 13.70 -2.92
C ALA A 14 11.84 14.37 -2.85
N GLY A 15 11.49 15.18 -3.86
CA GLY A 15 10.20 15.85 -3.96
C GLY A 15 9.17 15.21 -4.91
N SER A 16 9.56 14.22 -5.73
CA SER A 16 8.64 13.59 -6.68
C SER A 16 8.04 12.32 -6.07
N THR A 17 6.76 12.36 -5.70
CA THR A 17 6.02 11.13 -5.38
C THR A 17 6.01 10.23 -6.63
N ASP A 18 6.64 9.06 -6.53
CA ASP A 18 6.54 8.02 -7.55
C ASP A 18 5.07 7.64 -7.75
N ALA A 19 4.63 7.56 -9.01
CA ALA A 19 3.28 7.13 -9.39
C ALA A 19 2.88 5.79 -8.74
N ALA A 20 3.81 4.84 -8.57
CA ALA A 20 3.54 3.57 -7.89
C ALA A 20 3.15 3.79 -6.42
N SER A 21 3.87 4.69 -5.73
CA SER A 21 3.57 5.03 -4.33
C SER A 21 2.24 5.77 -4.20
N ALA A 22 1.93 6.68 -5.15
CA ALA A 22 0.65 7.38 -5.17
C ALA A 22 -0.52 6.40 -5.39
N LEU A 23 -0.44 5.52 -6.39
CA LEU A 23 -1.47 4.52 -6.68
C LEU A 23 -1.68 3.56 -5.51
N ARG A 24 -0.60 3.10 -4.87
CA ARG A 24 -0.68 2.27 -3.68
C ARG A 24 -1.40 3.01 -2.56
N PHE A 25 -0.98 4.23 -2.24
CA PHE A 25 -1.59 5.01 -1.17
C PHE A 25 -3.07 5.30 -1.43
N THR A 26 -3.44 5.67 -2.66
CA THR A 26 -4.86 5.87 -3.03
C THR A 26 -5.66 4.58 -2.86
N THR A 27 -5.10 3.43 -3.23
CA THR A 27 -5.75 2.13 -3.05
C THR A 27 -5.89 1.75 -1.57
N GLU A 28 -4.86 2.01 -0.75
CA GLU A 28 -4.90 1.84 0.71
C GLU A 28 -5.98 2.72 1.34
N LEU A 29 -6.08 3.98 0.92
CA LEU A 29 -7.13 4.89 1.39
C LEU A 29 -8.53 4.36 1.05
N CYS A 30 -8.73 3.82 -0.15
CA CYS A 30 -9.99 3.15 -0.51
C CYS A 30 -10.27 1.96 0.41
N ALA A 31 -9.27 1.14 0.74
CA ALA A 31 -9.43 0.04 1.70
C ALA A 31 -9.86 0.55 3.09
N TRP A 32 -9.23 1.61 3.59
CA TRP A 32 -9.48 2.16 4.92
C TRP A 32 -10.86 2.79 5.05
N VAL A 33 -11.46 3.25 3.96
CA VAL A 33 -12.82 3.80 3.96
C VAL A 33 -13.86 2.72 3.69
N ALA A 34 -13.67 1.91 2.63
CA ALA A 34 -14.69 0.95 2.21
C ALA A 34 -14.84 -0.21 3.21
N THR A 35 -13.75 -0.71 3.79
CA THR A 35 -13.79 -1.86 4.71
C THR A 35 -14.62 -1.60 5.97
N PRO A 36 -14.42 -0.51 6.74
CA PRO A 36 -15.29 -0.24 7.88
C PRO A 36 -16.73 0.05 7.48
N TRP A 37 -16.99 0.67 6.31
CA TRP A 37 -18.36 0.87 5.83
C TRP A 37 -19.06 -0.44 5.49
N ALA A 38 -18.34 -1.41 4.91
CA ALA A 38 -18.86 -2.74 4.64
C ALA A 38 -19.15 -3.53 5.94
N LEU A 39 -18.36 -3.30 7.00
CA LEU A 39 -18.47 -4.04 8.26
C LEU A 39 -19.40 -3.38 9.28
N ALA A 40 -19.53 -2.05 9.28
CA ALA A 40 -20.33 -1.30 10.26
C ALA A 40 -21.78 -1.79 10.41
N PRO A 41 -22.49 -2.23 9.35
CA PRO A 41 -23.84 -2.77 9.49
C PRO A 41 -23.92 -4.07 10.29
N THR A 42 -22.83 -4.84 10.39
CA THR A 42 -22.79 -6.11 11.13
C THR A 42 -22.12 -5.97 12.49
N SER A 43 -21.04 -5.19 12.59
CA SER A 43 -20.35 -4.94 13.85
C SER A 43 -19.45 -3.70 13.78
N VAL A 44 -19.75 -2.71 14.62
CA VAL A 44 -18.91 -1.51 14.80
C VAL A 44 -17.52 -1.89 15.33
N VAL A 45 -17.44 -2.87 16.24
CA VAL A 45 -16.15 -3.35 16.77
C VAL A 45 -15.30 -3.93 15.64
N ALA A 46 -15.89 -4.73 14.75
CA ALA A 46 -15.18 -5.27 13.60
C ALA A 46 -14.71 -4.17 12.64
N ALA A 47 -15.53 -3.14 12.42
CA ALA A 47 -15.15 -1.98 11.60
C ALA A 47 -13.93 -1.23 12.19
N VAL A 48 -13.92 -0.99 13.50
CA VAL A 48 -12.77 -0.34 14.18
C VAL A 48 -11.52 -1.22 14.09
N VAL A 49 -11.64 -2.51 14.40
CA VAL A 49 -10.51 -3.46 14.33
C VAL A 49 -9.96 -3.54 12.91
N ALA A 50 -10.81 -3.54 11.89
CA ALA A 50 -10.37 -3.58 10.50
C ALA A 50 -9.51 -2.36 10.14
N VAL A 51 -9.93 -1.14 10.53
CA VAL A 51 -9.15 0.08 10.30
C VAL A 51 -7.81 0.01 11.02
N LEU A 52 -7.80 -0.41 12.30
CA LEU A 52 -6.57 -0.54 13.08
C LEU A 52 -5.61 -1.54 12.45
N LEU A 53 -6.09 -2.68 11.94
CA LEU A 53 -5.24 -3.68 11.28
C LEU A 53 -4.73 -3.19 9.93
N LEU A 54 -5.60 -2.61 9.10
CA LEU A 54 -5.23 -2.12 7.77
C LEU A 54 -4.22 -0.97 7.85
N ILE A 55 -4.28 -0.11 8.85
CA ILE A 55 -3.28 0.96 9.03
C ILE A 55 -2.07 0.43 9.79
N GLY A 56 -2.31 -0.26 10.90
CA GLY A 56 -1.28 -0.64 11.87
C GLY A 56 -0.29 -1.65 11.31
N LEU A 57 -0.75 -2.70 10.65
CA LEU A 57 0.14 -3.75 10.12
C LEU A 57 1.22 -3.20 9.17
N PRO A 58 0.89 -2.46 8.09
CA PRO A 58 1.91 -1.89 7.19
C PRO A 58 2.70 -0.72 7.79
N THR A 59 2.23 -0.14 8.89
CA THR A 59 2.96 0.89 9.64
C THR A 59 4.04 0.27 10.53
N VAL A 60 3.73 -0.84 11.20
CA VAL A 60 4.63 -1.52 12.14
C VAL A 60 5.64 -2.41 11.41
N PHE A 61 5.19 -3.13 10.37
CA PHE A 61 6.03 -4.07 9.64
C PHE A 61 6.61 -3.45 8.36
N ALA A 62 7.92 -3.54 8.20
CA ALA A 62 8.60 -3.14 6.97
C ALA A 62 9.86 -3.97 6.72
N THR A 63 10.23 -4.14 5.45
CA THR A 63 11.49 -4.79 5.09
C THR A 63 12.64 -3.79 5.23
N PRO A 64 13.76 -4.15 5.89
CA PRO A 64 14.96 -3.33 5.91
C PRO A 64 15.41 -2.95 4.49
N GLY A 65 15.81 -1.69 4.29
CA GLY A 65 16.20 -1.16 2.98
C GLY A 65 15.04 -0.58 2.14
N ASP A 66 13.80 -1.01 2.39
CA ASP A 66 12.60 -0.47 1.72
C ASP A 66 12.16 0.89 2.30
N LYS A 67 12.38 1.12 3.61
CA LYS A 67 12.06 2.37 4.31
C LYS A 67 13.22 2.80 5.21
N ASN A 68 13.40 4.11 5.37
CA ASN A 68 14.44 4.69 6.24
C ASN A 68 14.24 4.34 7.73
N GLN A 69 13.00 4.14 8.16
CA GLN A 69 12.65 3.74 9.52
C GLN A 69 11.83 2.46 9.48
N VAL A 70 12.27 1.46 10.23
CA VAL A 70 11.63 0.15 10.35
C VAL A 70 11.42 -0.13 11.83
N LEU A 71 10.16 -0.28 12.24
CA LEU A 71 9.82 -0.57 13.64
C LEU A 71 9.98 -2.07 13.93
N VAL A 72 9.36 -2.92 13.11
CA VAL A 72 9.56 -4.37 13.16
C VAL A 72 9.99 -4.89 11.79
N PRO A 73 11.23 -5.41 11.68
CA PRO A 73 11.76 -5.89 10.41
C PRO A 73 11.09 -7.20 9.98
N VAL A 74 10.67 -7.28 8.72
CA VAL A 74 10.08 -8.49 8.15
C VAL A 74 10.66 -8.80 6.76
N PRO A 75 10.68 -10.08 6.32
CA PRO A 75 11.10 -10.43 4.97
C PRO A 75 10.27 -9.72 3.89
N GLY A 76 10.88 -9.45 2.73
CA GLY A 76 10.23 -8.77 1.60
C GLY A 76 8.89 -9.37 1.17
N ALA A 77 8.77 -10.70 1.25
CA ALA A 77 7.52 -11.41 0.97
C ALA A 77 6.36 -10.97 1.88
N VAL A 78 6.63 -10.63 3.15
CA VAL A 78 5.61 -10.14 4.09
C VAL A 78 5.12 -8.75 3.66
N THR A 79 6.02 -7.86 3.26
CA THR A 79 5.64 -6.54 2.76
C THR A 79 4.81 -6.64 1.48
N VAL A 80 5.16 -7.55 0.55
CA VAL A 80 4.32 -7.83 -0.63
C VAL A 80 2.94 -8.34 -0.21
N GLY A 81 2.87 -9.26 0.75
CA GLY A 81 1.62 -9.78 1.29
C GLY A 81 0.74 -8.69 1.91
N LEU A 82 1.33 -7.74 2.64
CA LEU A 82 0.60 -6.59 3.21
C LEU A 82 0.04 -5.66 2.12
N VAL A 83 0.76 -5.42 1.02
CA VAL A 83 0.23 -4.67 -0.12
C VAL A 83 -0.94 -5.43 -0.75
N LEU A 84 -0.80 -6.73 -0.99
CA LEU A 84 -1.87 -7.55 -1.55
C LEU A 84 -3.11 -7.56 -0.65
N LEU A 85 -2.93 -7.63 0.67
CA LEU A 85 -4.01 -7.52 1.64
C LEU A 85 -4.80 -6.21 1.45
N GLN A 86 -4.12 -5.07 1.32
CA GLN A 86 -4.77 -3.77 1.09
C GLN A 86 -5.57 -3.76 -0.21
N LEU A 87 -4.99 -4.27 -1.29
CA LEU A 87 -5.63 -4.30 -2.61
C LEU A 87 -6.89 -5.18 -2.59
N VAL A 88 -6.81 -6.37 -2.01
CA VAL A 88 -7.96 -7.28 -1.88
C VAL A 88 -9.05 -6.66 -0.99
N ALA A 89 -8.68 -6.03 0.12
CA ALA A 89 -9.62 -5.34 0.99
C ALA A 89 -10.32 -4.19 0.26
N ALA A 90 -9.56 -3.34 -0.46
CA ALA A 90 -10.12 -2.23 -1.24
C ALA A 90 -11.15 -2.73 -2.27
N VAL A 91 -10.79 -3.74 -3.05
CA VAL A 91 -11.67 -4.27 -4.11
C VAL A 91 -12.91 -4.91 -3.49
N THR A 92 -12.76 -5.88 -2.59
CA THR A 92 -13.91 -6.61 -2.04
C THR A 92 -14.84 -5.71 -1.24
N ALA A 93 -14.31 -4.82 -0.41
CA ALA A 93 -15.13 -3.93 0.40
C ALA A 93 -15.80 -2.83 -0.42
N SER A 94 -15.16 -2.30 -1.48
CA SER A 94 -15.80 -1.31 -2.35
C SER A 94 -16.99 -1.91 -3.11
N TRP A 95 -16.89 -3.15 -3.58
CA TRP A 95 -18.02 -3.85 -4.18
C TRP A 95 -19.16 -4.12 -3.19
N ALA A 96 -18.86 -4.28 -1.90
CA ALA A 96 -19.87 -4.49 -0.87
C ALA A 96 -20.52 -3.20 -0.36
N ALA A 97 -19.79 -2.09 -0.30
CA ALA A 97 -20.22 -0.86 0.38
C ALA A 97 -20.58 0.29 -0.57
N TRP A 98 -20.07 0.30 -1.80
CA TRP A 98 -20.18 1.43 -2.73
C TRP A 98 -20.98 1.06 -3.99
N PRO A 99 -21.49 2.05 -4.74
CA PRO A 99 -22.09 1.79 -6.04
C PRO A 99 -21.09 1.18 -7.02
N ALA A 100 -21.59 0.35 -7.95
CA ALA A 100 -20.77 -0.45 -8.86
C ALA A 100 -19.75 0.37 -9.66
N TRP A 101 -20.09 1.58 -10.11
CA TRP A 101 -19.16 2.43 -10.88
C TRP A 101 -17.92 2.80 -10.05
N ALA A 102 -18.08 3.06 -8.75
CA ALA A 102 -16.97 3.39 -7.87
C ALA A 102 -16.10 2.16 -7.60
N ALA A 103 -16.72 0.99 -7.38
CA ALA A 103 -16.02 -0.27 -7.19
C ALA A 103 -15.21 -0.69 -8.44
N VAL A 104 -15.74 -0.44 -9.65
CA VAL A 104 -14.99 -0.62 -10.90
C VAL A 104 -13.76 0.28 -10.94
N MET A 105 -13.88 1.56 -10.57
CA MET A 105 -12.72 2.47 -10.51
C MET A 105 -11.67 2.00 -9.49
N VAL A 106 -12.08 1.54 -8.30
CA VAL A 106 -11.17 0.97 -7.30
C VAL A 106 -10.48 -0.29 -7.83
N THR A 107 -11.20 -1.14 -8.56
CA THR A 107 -10.63 -2.33 -9.19
C THR A 107 -9.56 -1.95 -10.23
N VAL A 108 -9.84 -0.95 -11.07
CA VAL A 108 -8.86 -0.42 -12.04
C VAL A 108 -7.63 0.14 -11.30
N LEU A 109 -7.82 0.95 -10.25
CA LEU A 109 -6.73 1.48 -9.42
C LEU A 109 -5.87 0.37 -8.82
N ALA A 110 -6.49 -0.66 -8.23
CA ALA A 110 -5.78 -1.80 -7.66
C ALA A 110 -4.99 -2.56 -8.74
N THR A 111 -5.55 -2.78 -9.93
CA THR A 111 -4.83 -3.44 -11.03
C THR A 111 -3.65 -2.60 -11.55
N ALA A 112 -3.81 -1.28 -11.65
CA ALA A 112 -2.71 -0.38 -12.00
C ALA A 112 -1.60 -0.43 -10.94
N CYS A 113 -1.97 -0.41 -9.65
CA CYS A 113 -1.05 -0.54 -8.53
C CYS A 113 -0.25 -1.86 -8.60
N LEU A 114 -0.91 -2.99 -8.87
CA LEU A 114 -0.24 -4.30 -9.05
C LEU A 114 0.84 -4.23 -10.14
N TRP A 115 0.54 -3.52 -11.23
CA TRP A 115 1.47 -3.41 -12.36
C TRP A 115 2.68 -2.55 -12.00
N THR A 116 2.45 -1.38 -11.40
CA THR A 116 3.51 -0.43 -11.07
C THR A 116 4.41 -0.91 -9.93
N GLU A 117 3.92 -1.75 -9.02
CA GLU A 117 4.69 -2.28 -7.89
C GLU A 117 5.61 -3.47 -8.27
N ARG A 118 5.44 -4.09 -9.45
CA ARG A 118 6.25 -5.27 -9.87
C ARG A 118 7.76 -5.09 -9.74
N PRO A 119 8.37 -3.96 -10.16
CA PRO A 119 9.82 -3.78 -10.04
C PRO A 119 10.29 -3.76 -8.58
N ARG A 120 9.47 -3.18 -7.67
CA ARG A 120 9.75 -3.15 -6.24
C ARG A 120 9.63 -4.53 -5.62
N TRP A 121 8.59 -5.28 -5.97
CA TRP A 121 8.41 -6.65 -5.49
C TRP A 121 9.56 -7.56 -5.88
N ARG A 122 10.09 -7.43 -7.10
CA ARG A 122 11.28 -8.17 -7.51
C ARG A 122 12.47 -7.88 -6.58
N ARG A 123 12.76 -6.62 -6.25
CA ARG A 123 13.85 -6.28 -5.32
C ARG A 123 13.63 -6.87 -3.93
N LEU A 124 12.42 -6.74 -3.40
CA LEU A 124 12.05 -7.26 -2.08
C LEU A 124 12.17 -8.79 -2.00
N LEU A 125 11.74 -9.50 -3.04
CA LEU A 125 11.78 -10.96 -3.09
C LEU A 125 13.18 -11.52 -3.35
N HIS A 126 14.06 -10.75 -4.00
CA HIS A 126 15.46 -11.13 -4.23
C HIS A 126 16.40 -10.70 -3.09
N GLY A 127 15.90 -10.01 -2.06
CA GLY A 127 16.73 -9.56 -0.93
C GLY A 127 17.71 -8.45 -1.29
N THR A 128 17.50 -7.75 -2.41
CA THR A 128 18.32 -6.62 -2.86
C THR A 128 17.70 -5.28 -2.47
N ALA A 129 16.86 -5.28 -1.43
CA ALA A 129 16.17 -4.10 -0.92
C ALA A 129 17.06 -3.39 0.10
#